data_AF-M7NYT3-F1
#
_entry.id   AF-M7NYT3-F1
#
_cell.length_a   1.000
_cell.length_b   1.000
_cell.length_c   1.000
_cell.angle_alpha   90.00
_cell.angle_beta   90.00
_cell.angle_gamma   90.00
#
_symmetry.space_group_name_H-M   'P 1'
#
loop_
_entity.id
_entity.type
_entity.pdbx_description
1 polymer ?
#
loop_
_entity_poly.entity_id
_entity_poly.type
_entity_poly.pdbx_seq_one_letter_code
_entity_poly.pdbx_strand_id
1 'polypeptide(L)'
;MDKIFLTDLKVDTIIGIYEWERNTLQTLQFDLEFDWDIQTAAASDDIKDTLDYGAVAEVLVNFVQESRYQLIETLADPYAVCCWSAFLSALSRCL
;
A
#
# COMPACT_ATOMS: atom_id res chain seq x y z
N MET A 1 7.34 16.81 12.28
CA MET A 1 7.33 15.84 11.17
C MET A 1 5.89 15.70 10.79
N ASP A 2 5.59 15.94 9.52
CA ASP A 2 4.24 15.88 9.00
C ASP A 2 3.89 14.45 8.61
N LYS A 3 2.60 14.20 8.39
CA LYS A 3 2.09 12.87 8.06
C LYS A 3 1.17 12.94 6.87
N ILE A 4 1.27 11.94 5.99
CA ILE A 4 0.34 11.72 4.89
C ILE A 4 -0.51 10.50 5.27
N PHE A 5 -1.83 10.67 5.17
CA PHE A 5 -2.80 9.63 5.48
C PHE A 5 -3.52 9.19 4.20
N LEU A 6 -3.56 7.89 3.97
CA LEU A 6 -4.41 7.27 2.97
C LEU A 6 -5.38 6.35 3.72
N THR A 7 -6.66 6.72 3.74
CA THR A 7 -7.69 6.06 4.56
C THR A 7 -8.82 5.52 3.69
N ASP A 8 -9.51 4.50 4.20
CA ASP A 8 -10.63 3.84 3.52
C ASP A 8 -10.28 3.23 2.14
N LEU A 9 -9.02 2.80 1.95
CA LEU A 9 -8.63 2.07 0.75
C LEU A 9 -9.21 0.65 0.82
N LYS A 10 -10.16 0.35 -0.06
CA LYS A 10 -10.85 -0.94 -0.12
C LYS A 10 -10.32 -1.79 -1.26
N VAL A 11 -9.98 -3.04 -0.96
CA VAL A 11 -9.47 -4.00 -1.94
C VAL A 11 -10.13 -5.36 -1.76
N ASP A 12 -10.74 -5.87 -2.82
CA ASP A 12 -11.30 -7.22 -2.83
C ASP A 12 -10.22 -8.26 -3.09
N THR A 13 -10.13 -9.27 -2.23
CA THR A 13 -9.18 -10.38 -2.38
C THR A 13 -9.69 -11.69 -1.79
N ILE A 14 -9.01 -12.79 -2.11
CA ILE A 14 -9.23 -14.09 -1.48
C ILE A 14 -8.25 -14.22 -0.31
N ILE A 15 -8.77 -14.12 0.91
CA ILE A 15 -8.03 -14.27 2.16
C ILE A 15 -8.83 -15.14 3.12
N GLY A 16 -8.15 -15.85 4.02
CA GLY A 16 -8.80 -16.72 5.00
C GLY A 16 -8.24 -18.15 5.00
N ILE A 17 -8.48 -18.83 6.11
CA ILE A 17 -8.01 -20.20 6.40
C ILE A 17 -9.04 -21.22 5.92
N TYR A 18 -10.33 -20.91 6.08
CA TYR A 18 -11.40 -21.84 5.81
C TYR A 18 -11.63 -21.99 4.30
N GLU A 19 -11.98 -23.20 3.86
CA GLU A 19 -12.17 -23.51 2.45
C GLU A 19 -13.25 -22.64 1.77
N TRP A 20 -14.29 -22.25 2.49
CA TRP A 20 -15.33 -21.36 1.98
C TRP A 20 -14.79 -19.93 1.71
N GLU A 21 -13.84 -19.45 2.52
CA GLU A 21 -13.16 -18.16 2.31
C GLU A 21 -12.30 -18.20 1.05
N ARG A 22 -11.75 -19.37 0.70
CA ARG A 22 -10.93 -19.55 -0.51
C ARG A 22 -11.72 -19.42 -1.82
N ASN A 23 -13.05 -19.42 -1.74
CA ASN A 23 -13.95 -19.34 -2.89
C ASN A 23 -14.78 -18.03 -2.91
N THR A 24 -14.58 -17.14 -1.94
CA THR A 24 -15.38 -15.92 -1.78
C THR A 24 -14.47 -14.72 -1.65
N LEU A 25 -14.71 -13.68 -2.47
CA LEU A 25 -14.00 -12.41 -2.32
C LEU A 25 -14.41 -11.73 -1.01
N GLN A 26 -13.41 -11.24 -0.29
CA GLN A 26 -13.58 -10.43 0.90
C GLN A 26 -12.97 -9.04 0.65
N THR A 27 -13.70 -7.99 1.02
CA THR A 27 -13.19 -6.62 0.95
C THR A 27 -12.35 -6.34 2.19
N LEU A 28 -11.06 -6.09 1.99
CA LEU A 28 -10.16 -5.59 3.02
C LEU A 28 -10.09 -4.07 2.97
N GLN A 29 -10.06 -3.43 4.13
CA GLN A 29 -9.90 -1.99 4.28
C GLN A 29 -8.53 -1.69 4.88
N PHE A 30 -7.80 -0.76 4.25
CA PHE A 30 -6.47 -0.35 4.65
C PHE A 30 -6.47 1.14 5.01
N ASP A 31 -5.87 1.43 6.16
CA ASP A 31 -5.50 2.78 6.57
C ASP A 31 -3.97 2.81 6.68
N LEU A 32 -3.35 3.70 5.91
CA LEU A 32 -1.91 3.84 5.79
C LEU A 32 -1.48 5.22 6.30
N GLU A 33 -0.38 5.23 7.04
CA GLU A 33 0.24 6.42 7.59
C GLU A 33 1.71 6.47 7.19
N PHE A 34 2.12 7.59 6.61
CA PHE A 34 3.50 7.83 6.20
C PHE A 34 4.04 9.08 6.88
N ASP A 35 5.18 8.93 7.56
CA ASP A 35 5.95 10.07 8.02
C ASP A 35 6.68 10.71 6.83
N TRP A 36 6.38 11.97 6.52
CA TRP A 36 6.96 12.68 5.37
C TRP A 36 7.13 14.17 5.68
N ASP A 37 8.19 14.78 5.17
CA ASP A 37 8.35 16.24 5.22
C ASP A 37 7.65 16.88 4.04
N ILE A 38 6.53 17.57 4.30
CA ILE A 38 5.71 18.18 3.25
C ILE A 38 6.16 19.59 2.89
N GLN A 39 7.17 20.16 3.56
CA GLN A 39 7.54 21.57 3.37
C GLN A 39 8.01 21.85 1.93
N THR A 40 8.83 20.96 1.36
CA THR A 40 9.34 21.11 -0.01
C THR A 40 8.19 21.04 -1.02
N ALA A 41 7.36 20.01 -0.93
CA ALA A 41 6.20 19.83 -1.80
C ALA A 41 5.19 20.99 -1.70
N ALA A 42 4.94 21.49 -0.48
CA ALA A 42 4.05 22.62 -0.26
C ALA A 42 4.59 23.93 -0.87
N ALA A 43 5.91 24.05 -1.00
CA ALA A 43 6.56 25.23 -1.61
C ALA A 43 6.68 25.12 -3.13
N SER A 44 6.89 23.92 -3.67
CA SER A 44 7.11 23.70 -5.11
C SER A 44 5.85 23.38 -5.90
N ASP A 45 4.82 22.81 -5.26
CA ASP A 45 3.64 22.24 -5.92
C ASP A 45 4.00 21.16 -6.97
N ASP A 46 5.15 20.48 -6.79
CA ASP A 46 5.62 19.40 -7.66
C ASP A 46 5.45 18.04 -6.97
N ILE A 47 4.78 17.11 -7.66
CA ILE A 47 4.59 15.72 -7.21
C ILE A 47 5.93 15.00 -6.98
N LYS A 48 7.00 15.42 -7.65
CA LYS A 48 8.35 14.86 -7.48
C LYS A 48 8.96 15.15 -6.09
N ASP A 49 8.47 16.19 -5.42
CA ASP A 49 8.95 16.60 -4.09
C ASP A 49 8.12 15.99 -2.95
N THR A 50 7.16 15.11 -3.26
CA THR A 50 6.29 14.46 -2.27
C THR A 50 6.22 12.95 -2.46
N LEU A 51 5.59 12.28 -1.50
CA LEU A 51 5.18 10.90 -1.64
C LEU A 51 3.96 10.81 -2.57
N ASP A 52 4.09 10.09 -3.68
CA ASP A 52 2.96 9.76 -4.55
C ASP A 52 2.08 8.67 -3.91
N TYR A 53 1.10 9.12 -3.12
CA TYR A 53 0.12 8.24 -2.47
C TYR A 53 -0.78 7.49 -3.47
N GLY A 54 -0.93 7.99 -4.71
CA GLY A 54 -1.68 7.32 -5.77
C GLY A 54 -0.93 6.09 -6.28
N ALA A 55 0.36 6.23 -6.56
CA ALA A 55 1.24 5.11 -6.91
C ALA A 55 1.29 4.08 -5.77
N VAL A 56 1.40 4.53 -4.53
CA VAL A 56 1.34 3.66 -3.35
C VAL A 56 0.04 2.84 -3.31
N ALA A 57 -1.11 3.48 -3.51
CA ALA A 57 -2.40 2.81 -3.52
C ALA A 57 -2.49 1.75 -4.63
N GLU A 58 -2.05 2.09 -5.85
CA GLU A 58 -2.07 1.17 -7.00
C GLU A 58 -1.25 -0.09 -6.71
N VAL A 59 -0.02 0.07 -6.21
CA VAL A 59 0.84 -1.08 -5.94
C VAL A 59 0.27 -1.92 -4.79
N LEU A 60 -0.29 -1.31 -3.75
CA LEU A 60 -0.95 -2.05 -2.65
C LEU A 60 -2.15 -2.86 -3.16
N VAL A 61 -3.01 -2.26 -3.99
CA VAL A 61 -4.16 -2.93 -4.61
C VAL A 61 -3.70 -4.17 -5.39
N ASN A 62 -2.71 -4.01 -6.26
CA ASN A 62 -2.18 -5.12 -7.07
C ASN A 62 -1.60 -6.24 -6.19
N PHE A 63 -0.78 -5.89 -5.19
CA PHE A 63 -0.21 -6.86 -4.26
C PHE A 63 -1.30 -7.66 -3.53
N VAL A 64 -2.32 -6.98 -3.00
CA VAL A 64 -3.40 -7.62 -2.23
C VAL A 64 -4.24 -8.53 -3.14
N GLN A 65 -4.55 -8.11 -4.37
CA GLN A 65 -5.33 -8.89 -5.34
C GLN A 65 -4.59 -10.14 -5.84
N GLU A 66 -3.28 -10.07 -6.01
CA GLU A 66 -2.43 -11.20 -6.41
C GLU A 66 -2.16 -12.16 -5.25
N SER A 67 -2.20 -11.64 -4.01
CA SER A 67 -1.96 -12.45 -2.84
C SER A 67 -3.00 -13.55 -2.65
N ARG A 68 -2.58 -14.62 -2.00
CA ARG A 68 -3.45 -15.75 -1.63
C ARG A 68 -3.22 -16.15 -0.17
N TYR A 69 -2.85 -15.18 0.66
CA TYR A 69 -2.57 -15.42 2.07
C TYR A 69 -3.78 -15.96 2.82
N GLN A 70 -3.53 -16.65 3.93
CA GLN A 70 -4.57 -17.17 4.80
C GLN A 70 -4.87 -16.22 5.96
N LEU A 71 -3.87 -15.42 6.36
CA LEU A 71 -3.91 -14.55 7.52
C LEU A 71 -3.72 -13.09 7.09
N ILE A 72 -4.47 -12.19 7.73
CA ILE A 72 -4.29 -10.74 7.54
C ILE A 72 -2.94 -10.29 8.09
N GLU A 73 -2.43 -10.98 9.12
CA GLU A 73 -1.12 -10.74 9.71
C GLU A 73 0.00 -11.02 8.72
N THR A 74 -0.11 -12.08 7.92
CA THR A 74 0.88 -12.38 6.87
C THR A 74 0.80 -11.38 5.72
N LEU A 75 -0.41 -10.93 5.39
CA LEU A 75 -0.61 -9.90 4.37
C LEU A 75 -0.07 -8.53 4.81
N ALA A 76 -0.19 -8.21 6.09
CA ALA A 76 0.31 -6.97 6.70
C ALA A 76 1.77 -7.05 7.18
N ASP A 77 2.43 -8.21 7.03
CA ASP A 77 3.78 -8.42 7.57
C ASP A 77 4.79 -7.46 6.92
N PRO A 78 5.58 -6.72 7.71
CA PRO A 78 6.54 -5.76 7.20
C PRO A 78 7.55 -6.33 6.22
N TYR A 79 7.90 -7.62 6.25
CA TYR A 79 8.81 -8.25 5.29
C TYR A 79 8.12 -8.57 3.96
N ALA A 80 6.82 -8.89 3.98
CA ALA A 80 6.00 -8.96 2.76
C ALA A 80 5.85 -7.55 2.14
N VAL A 81 5.72 -6.52 2.98
CA VAL A 81 5.63 -5.09 2.61
C VAL A 81 7.01 -4.46 2.31
N CYS A 82 8.13 -5.00 2.80
CA CYS A 82 9.47 -4.43 2.57
C CYS A 82 10.05 -4.84 1.21
N CYS A 83 9.70 -6.03 0.71
CA CYS A 83 9.89 -6.37 -0.71
C CYS A 83 9.23 -5.32 -1.64
N TRP A 84 8.20 -4.63 -1.14
CA TRP A 84 7.44 -3.58 -1.83
C TRP A 84 8.07 -2.18 -1.66
N SER A 85 8.72 -1.86 -0.53
CA SER A 85 9.50 -0.62 -0.35
C SER A 85 10.71 -0.51 -1.29
N ALA A 86 11.39 -1.63 -1.59
CA ALA A 86 12.47 -1.68 -2.57
C ALA A 86 12.00 -1.31 -3.99
N PHE A 87 10.72 -1.51 -4.31
CA PHE A 87 10.11 -1.16 -5.59
C PHE A 87 9.85 0.36 -5.71
N LEU A 88 9.41 1.03 -4.63
CA LEU A 88 9.23 2.49 -4.58
C LEU A 88 10.57 3.26 -4.70
N SER A 89 11.65 2.73 -4.10
CA SER A 89 13.00 3.29 -4.25
C SER A 89 13.58 3.13 -5.67
N ALA A 90 13.07 2.15 -6.44
CA ALA A 90 13.46 1.93 -7.84
C ALA A 90 12.67 2.82 -8.80
N LEU A 91 11.38 3.05 -8.54
CA LEU A 91 10.51 3.92 -9.33
C LEU A 91 10.89 5.41 -9.22
N SER A 92 11.29 5.87 -8.03
CA SER A 92 11.79 7.24 -7.81
C SER A 92 13.14 7.55 -8.50
N ARG A 93 13.82 6.54 -9.06
CA ARG A 93 15.06 6.72 -9.86
C ARG A 93 14.84 6.61 -11.38
N CYS A 94 13.62 6.32 -11.83
CA CYS A 94 13.27 6.20 -13.25
C CYS A 94 12.44 7.39 -13.81
N LEU A 95 12.25 8.47 -13.03
CA LEU A 95 11.56 9.70 -13.44
C LEU A 95 12.44 10.96 -13.28
#